data_AF-A0A7V0V796-F1
#
_entry.id   AF-A0A7V0V796-F1
#
_cell.length_a   1.000
_cell.length_b   1.000
_cell.length_c   1.000
_cell.angle_alpha   90.00
_cell.angle_beta   90.00
_cell.angle_gamma   90.00
#
_symmetry.space_group_name_H-M   'P 1'
#
loop_
_entity.id
_entity.type
_entity.pdbx_description
1 polymer ?
#
loop_
_entity_poly.entity_id
_entity_poly.type
_entity_poly.pdbx_seq_one_letter_code
_entity_poly.pdbx_strand_id
1 'polypeptide(L)'
;VGIPIPVLDEDIVEKASVSDKEIYSTIIDYSITQRSKPSFGRVSYAELRSGKIEINGKKVRTAPISSYNKARKIAETLKEWIKQGKFYLQQPIENFSLDQTFKPLEIVNEEEI
;
A
#
# COMPACT_ATOMS: atom_id res chain seq x y z
N VAL A 1 2.45 12.84 -5.37
CA VAL A 1 3.75 12.50 -5.97
C VAL A 1 3.66 11.05 -6.43
N GLY A 2 4.21 10.71 -7.58
CA GLY A 2 4.32 9.31 -8.02
C GLY A 2 5.77 8.88 -7.92
N ILE A 3 6.00 7.68 -7.42
CA ILE A 3 7.32 7.08 -7.29
C ILE A 3 7.33 5.85 -8.20
N PRO A 4 8.15 5.81 -9.26
CA PRO A 4 8.27 4.62 -10.09
C PRO A 4 8.94 3.51 -9.28
N ILE A 5 8.29 2.35 -9.21
CA ILE A 5 8.88 1.13 -8.65
C ILE A 5 9.24 0.22 -9.83
N PRO A 6 10.53 -0.07 -10.05
CA PRO A 6 10.95 -0.89 -11.18
C PRO A 6 10.50 -2.35 -10.97
N VAL A 7 10.03 -2.96 -12.06
CA VAL A 7 9.72 -4.40 -12.13
C VAL A 7 10.82 -5.02 -12.99
N LEU A 8 11.66 -5.85 -12.38
CA LEU A 8 12.94 -6.28 -12.96
C LEU A 8 12.89 -7.65 -13.61
N ASP A 9 11.89 -8.47 -13.28
CA ASP A 9 11.71 -9.84 -13.74
C ASP A 9 10.22 -10.25 -13.74
N GLU A 10 9.94 -11.42 -14.31
CA GLU A 10 8.58 -11.97 -14.47
C GLU A 10 7.96 -12.40 -13.14
N ASP A 11 8.76 -12.88 -12.19
CA ASP A 11 8.29 -13.29 -10.86
C ASP A 11 7.68 -12.10 -10.09
N ILE A 12 8.30 -10.91 -10.20
CA ILE A 12 7.76 -9.67 -9.63
C ILE A 12 6.47 -9.28 -10.35
N VAL A 13 6.40 -9.42 -11.68
CA VAL A 13 5.16 -9.15 -12.44
C VAL A 13 4.03 -10.02 -11.94
N GLU A 14 4.25 -11.33 -11.80
CA GLU A 14 3.23 -12.28 -11.34
C GLU A 14 2.71 -11.88 -9.96
N LYS A 15 3.62 -11.64 -9.01
CA LYS A 15 3.27 -11.24 -7.64
C LYS A 15 2.59 -9.87 -7.55
N ALA A 16 2.88 -8.97 -8.48
CA ALA A 16 2.26 -7.64 -8.55
C ALA A 16 0.92 -7.63 -9.31
N SER A 17 0.58 -8.70 -10.03
CA SER A 17 -0.61 -8.78 -10.91
C SER A 17 -1.89 -9.20 -10.17
N VAL A 18 -1.92 -9.08 -8.84
CA VAL A 18 -3.06 -9.44 -7.99
C VAL A 18 -4.24 -8.49 -8.26
N SER A 19 -5.44 -9.06 -8.44
CA SER A 19 -6.63 -8.26 -8.72
C SER A 19 -7.17 -7.56 -7.46
N ASP A 20 -7.89 -6.44 -7.64
CA ASP A 20 -8.55 -5.72 -6.54
C ASP A 20 -9.51 -6.63 -5.71
N LYS A 21 -9.99 -7.75 -6.28
CA LYS A 21 -10.86 -8.71 -5.59
C LYS A 21 -10.11 -9.61 -4.62
N GLU A 22 -8.82 -9.82 -4.85
CA GLU A 22 -7.95 -10.70 -4.06
C GLU A 22 -7.19 -9.93 -2.97
N ILE A 23 -7.18 -8.59 -3.05
CA ILE A 23 -6.59 -7.73 -2.03
C ILE A 23 -7.64 -7.41 -0.98
N TYR A 24 -7.41 -7.82 0.26
CA TYR A 24 -8.32 -7.59 1.37
C TYR A 24 -7.73 -6.64 2.40
N SER A 25 -8.58 -5.77 2.94
CA SER A 25 -8.28 -4.91 4.07
C SER A 25 -9.26 -5.16 5.22
N THR A 26 -8.89 -4.70 6.41
CA THR A 26 -9.69 -4.80 7.62
C THR A 26 -10.33 -3.44 7.90
N ILE A 27 -11.63 -3.44 8.20
CA ILE A 27 -12.34 -2.22 8.61
C ILE A 27 -12.04 -2.00 10.10
N ILE A 28 -11.40 -0.88 10.44
CA ILE A 28 -10.92 -0.58 11.80
C ILE A 28 -11.63 0.66 12.34
N ASP A 29 -12.06 0.61 13.60
CA ASP A 29 -12.55 1.78 14.32
C ASP A 29 -11.38 2.62 14.89
N TYR A 30 -11.20 3.84 14.38
CA TYR A 30 -10.17 4.77 14.86
C TYR A 30 -10.62 5.65 16.02
N SER A 31 -11.90 5.61 16.42
CA SER A 31 -12.37 6.34 17.61
C SER A 31 -11.83 5.75 18.91
N ILE A 32 -11.37 4.50 18.88
CA ILE A 32 -10.80 3.79 20.03
C ILE A 32 -9.28 4.01 20.08
N THR A 33 -8.81 4.54 21.22
CA THR A 33 -7.41 4.92 21.45
C THR A 33 -6.50 3.75 21.83
N GLN A 34 -7.06 2.57 22.14
CA GLN A 34 -6.31 1.37 22.46
C GLN A 34 -5.61 0.79 21.22
N ARG A 35 -4.48 0.09 21.42
CA ARG A 35 -3.75 -0.58 20.34
C ARG A 35 -4.57 -1.71 19.70
N SER A 36 -5.29 -2.47 20.52
CA SER A 36 -6.26 -3.47 20.06
C SER A 36 -7.54 -2.77 19.64
N LYS A 37 -7.67 -2.50 18.34
CA LYS A 37 -8.86 -1.86 17.77
C LYS A 37 -9.86 -2.92 17.31
N PRO A 38 -11.16 -2.77 17.61
CA PRO A 38 -12.17 -3.66 17.09
C PRO A 38 -12.25 -3.52 15.57
N SER A 39 -12.48 -4.66 14.92
CA SER A 39 -12.71 -4.74 13.49
C SER A 39 -14.19 -4.92 13.19
N PHE A 40 -14.65 -4.25 12.12
CA PHE A 40 -15.99 -4.48 11.56
C PHE A 40 -15.99 -5.50 10.40
N GLY A 41 -14.92 -6.30 10.28
CA GLY A 41 -14.77 -7.34 9.25
C GLY A 41 -13.70 -7.02 8.20
N ARG A 42 -13.61 -7.91 7.21
CA ARG A 42 -12.69 -7.80 6.06
C ARG A 42 -13.47 -7.45 4.80
N VAL A 43 -12.84 -6.67 3.92
CA VAL A 43 -13.43 -6.17 2.69
C VAL A 43 -12.38 -6.16 1.59
N SER A 44 -12.76 -6.51 0.36
CA SER A 44 -11.86 -6.46 -0.79
C SER A 44 -11.66 -5.03 -1.29
N TYR A 45 -10.53 -4.77 -1.95
CA TYR A 45 -10.31 -3.49 -2.62
C TYR A 45 -11.32 -3.24 -3.74
N ALA A 46 -11.83 -4.29 -4.38
CA ALA A 46 -12.89 -4.19 -5.39
C ALA A 46 -14.18 -3.59 -4.78
N GLU A 47 -14.59 -4.06 -3.60
CA GLU A 47 -15.75 -3.50 -2.88
C GLU A 47 -15.48 -2.06 -2.44
N LEU A 48 -14.31 -1.77 -1.88
CA LEU A 48 -13.93 -0.41 -1.50
C LEU A 48 -13.97 0.55 -2.70
N ARG A 49 -13.55 0.09 -3.87
CA ARG A 49 -13.55 0.88 -5.11
C ARG A 49 -14.91 1.03 -5.76
N SER A 50 -15.88 0.18 -5.42
CA SER A 50 -17.28 0.39 -5.83
C SER A 50 -17.88 1.68 -5.25
N GLY A 51 -17.24 2.25 -4.22
CA GLY A 51 -17.63 3.50 -3.56
C GLY A 51 -18.64 3.31 -2.43
N LYS A 52 -19.08 2.07 -2.16
CA LYS A 52 -19.96 1.75 -1.03
C LYS A 52 -19.68 0.33 -0.50
N ILE A 53 -19.78 0.17 0.82
CA ILE A 53 -19.69 -1.12 1.51
C ILE A 53 -20.81 -1.23 2.54
N GLU A 54 -21.02 -2.41 3.11
CA GLU A 54 -21.98 -2.64 4.18
C GLU A 54 -21.26 -2.92 5.50
N ILE A 55 -21.65 -2.19 6.56
CA ILE A 55 -21.15 -2.38 7.91
C ILE A 55 -22.37 -2.50 8.83
N ASN A 56 -22.54 -3.65 9.51
CA ASN A 56 -23.65 -3.91 10.42
C ASN A 56 -25.04 -3.56 9.82
N GLY A 57 -25.31 -3.98 8.59
CA GLY A 57 -26.59 -3.71 7.90
C GLY A 57 -26.72 -2.29 7.32
N LYS A 58 -25.70 -1.43 7.47
CA LYS A 58 -25.72 -0.04 7.00
C LYS A 58 -24.80 0.13 5.80
N LYS A 59 -25.31 0.76 4.74
CA LYS A 59 -24.51 1.15 3.56
C LYS A 59 -23.67 2.39 3.89
N VAL A 60 -22.36 2.26 3.83
CA VAL A 60 -21.38 3.32 4.10
C VAL A 60 -20.64 3.66 2.81
N ARG A 61 -20.44 4.95 2.52
CA ARG A 61 -19.67 5.39 1.36
C ARG A 61 -18.18 5.22 1.62
N THR A 62 -17.45 4.79 0.60
CA THR A 62 -16.00 4.64 0.63
C THR A 62 -15.36 5.58 -0.38
N ALA A 63 -14.21 6.12 -0.02
CA ALA A 63 -13.37 6.91 -0.92
C ALA A 63 -11.90 6.68 -0.56
N PRO A 64 -11.00 6.61 -1.55
CA PRO A 64 -9.57 6.54 -1.29
C PRO A 64 -9.07 7.87 -0.71
N ILE A 65 -8.05 7.80 0.15
CA ILE A 65 -7.38 9.01 0.69
C ILE A 65 -6.70 9.81 -0.43
N SER A 66 -6.25 9.14 -1.50
CA SER A 66 -5.59 9.77 -2.65
C SER A 66 -6.43 9.67 -3.92
N SER A 67 -6.23 10.62 -4.83
CA SER A 67 -6.95 10.65 -6.11
C SER A 67 -6.46 9.55 -7.06
N TYR A 68 -7.31 8.56 -7.31
CA TYR A 68 -7.01 7.48 -8.26
C TYR A 68 -6.88 8.00 -9.70
N ASN A 69 -7.68 8.99 -10.09
CA ASN A 69 -7.57 9.64 -11.40
C ASN A 69 -6.20 10.29 -11.59
N LYS A 70 -5.71 11.01 -10.57
CA LYS A 70 -4.38 11.62 -10.61
C LYS A 70 -3.27 10.57 -10.65
N ALA A 71 -3.41 9.47 -9.89
CA ALA A 71 -2.47 8.36 -9.93
C ALA A 71 -2.37 7.73 -11.33
N ARG A 72 -3.50 7.49 -12.01
CA ARG A 72 -3.53 6.98 -13.39
C ARG A 72 -2.87 7.92 -14.39
N LYS A 73 -3.14 9.23 -14.28
CA LYS A 73 -2.47 10.24 -15.12
C LYS A 73 -0.96 10.20 -14.97
N ILE A 74 -0.47 10.14 -13.73
CA ILE A 74 0.97 10.03 -13.46
C ILE A 74 1.56 8.75 -14.08
N ALA A 75 0.87 7.63 -13.94
CA ALA A 75 1.30 6.35 -14.50
C ALA A 75 1.39 6.39 -16.05
N GLU A 76 0.41 6.98 -16.73
CA GLU A 76 0.45 7.13 -18.19
C GLU A 76 1.58 8.08 -18.64
N THR A 77 1.81 9.18 -17.91
CA THR A 77 2.95 10.07 -18.20
C THR A 77 4.29 9.34 -18.07
N LEU A 78 4.49 8.58 -16.99
CA LEU A 78 5.70 7.77 -16.80
C LEU A 78 5.89 6.75 -17.93
N LYS A 79 4.82 6.03 -18.28
CA LYS A 79 4.83 5.05 -19.37
C LYS A 79 5.21 5.68 -20.71
N GLU A 80 4.71 6.88 -20.99
CA GLU A 80 5.07 7.61 -22.21
C GLU A 80 6.55 7.98 -22.23
N TRP A 81 7.10 8.48 -21.11
CA TRP A 81 8.53 8.78 -21.00
C TRP A 81 9.41 7.54 -21.21
N ILE A 82 9.01 6.38 -20.67
CA ILE A 82 9.71 5.12 -20.87
C ILE A 82 9.68 4.72 -22.35
N LYS A 83 8.51 4.74 -22.99
CA LYS A 83 8.37 4.40 -24.42
C LYS A 83 9.18 5.32 -25.34
N GLN A 84 9.30 6.60 -24.98
CA GLN A 84 10.09 7.58 -25.74
C GLN A 84 11.60 7.51 -25.44
N GLY A 85 12.06 6.61 -24.55
CA GLY A 85 13.47 6.57 -24.13
C GLY A 85 13.91 7.82 -23.36
N LYS A 86 12.98 8.51 -22.69
CA LYS A 86 13.24 9.72 -21.88
C LYS A 86 13.32 9.44 -20.38
N PHE A 87 13.15 8.18 -19.98
CA PHE A 87 13.24 7.74 -18.60
C PHE A 87 14.33 6.68 -18.48
N TYR A 88 15.29 6.90 -17.59
CA TYR A 88 16.47 6.07 -17.43
C TYR A 88 16.53 5.53 -16.00
N LEU A 89 16.95 4.28 -15.85
CA LEU A 89 17.28 3.72 -14.54
C LEU A 89 18.63 4.30 -14.10
N GLN A 90 18.64 4.91 -12.91
CA GLN A 90 19.88 5.31 -12.27
C GLN A 90 20.53 4.14 -11.54
N GLN A 91 21.85 4.19 -11.39
CA GLN A 91 22.54 3.33 -10.43
C GLN A 91 22.05 3.64 -9.00
N PRO A 92 22.15 2.67 -8.08
CA PRO A 92 21.91 2.92 -6.66
C PRO A 92 22.70 4.15 -6.19
N ILE A 93 22.05 5.04 -5.42
CA ILE A 93 22.72 6.23 -4.87
C ILE A 93 23.79 5.79 -3.85
N GLU A 94 23.47 4.77 -3.07
CA GLU A 94 24.34 4.18 -2.06
C GLU A 94 23.99 2.70 -1.92
N ASN A 95 25.00 1.84 -1.70
CA ASN A 95 24.78 0.45 -1.36
C ASN A 95 24.47 0.32 0.13
N PHE A 96 23.63 -0.64 0.51
CA PHE A 96 23.42 -0.95 1.92
C PHE A 96 24.75 -1.30 2.59
N SER A 97 24.98 -0.77 3.80
CA SER A 97 26.14 -1.13 4.60
C SER A 97 26.13 -2.64 4.87
N LEU A 98 27.25 -3.31 4.63
CA LEU A 98 27.40 -4.74 4.92
C LEU A 98 27.52 -5.02 6.43
N ASP A 99 27.95 -4.02 7.20
CA ASP A 99 28.19 -4.12 8.64
C ASP A 99 26.96 -3.70 9.47
N GLN A 100 25.79 -4.28 9.19
CA GLN A 100 24.59 -4.06 10.01
C GLN A 100 24.48 -5.12 11.11
N THR A 101 24.55 -4.69 12.36
CA THR A 101 24.16 -5.52 13.51
C THR A 101 22.66 -5.44 13.73
N PHE A 102 22.01 -6.59 13.88
CA PHE A 102 20.58 -6.65 14.23
C PHE A 102 20.38 -6.00 15.61
N LYS A 103 19.55 -4.96 15.66
CA LYS A 103 19.13 -4.29 16.90
C LYS A 103 17.68 -4.67 17.19
N PRO A 104 17.43 -5.70 18.03
CA PRO A 104 16.07 -6.06 18.39
C PRO A 104 15.41 -4.92 19.17
N LEU A 105 14.08 -4.86 19.08
CA LEU A 105 13.30 -4.04 20.00
C LEU A 105 13.40 -4.68 21.40
N GLU A 106 13.91 -3.95 22.38
CA GLU A 106 13.82 -4.34 23.79
C GLU A 106 12.36 -4.21 24.23
N ILE A 107 11.77 -5.33 24.62
CA ILE A 107 10.41 -5.37 25.16
C ILE A 107 10.52 -4.99 26.64
N VAL A 108 10.18 -3.76 26.97
CA VAL A 108 10.07 -3.29 28.36
C VAL A 108 8.65 -3.61 28.85
N ASN A 109 8.54 -4.33 29.96
CA ASN A 109 7.24 -4.64 30.57
C ASN A 109 6.68 -3.40 31.29
N GLU A 110 5.35 -3.31 31.45
CA GLU A 110 4.71 -2.18 32.16
C GLU A 110 5.20 -2.01 33.61
N GLU A 111 5.79 -3.05 34.21
CA GLU A 111 6.39 -3.04 35.55
C GLU A 111 7.77 -2.36 35.60
N GLU A 112 8.40 -2.11 34.46
CA GLU A 112 9.74 -1.49 34.32
C GLU A 112 9.67 -0.04 33.81
N ILE A 113 8.48 0.56 33.77
CA ILE A 113 8.21 1.97 33.42
C ILE A 113 8.06 2.82 34.69
#